data_AF-A0A838GB45-F1
#
_entry.id   AF-A0A838GB45-F1
#
_cell.length_a   1.000
_cell.length_b   1.000
_cell.length_c   1.000
_cell.angle_alpha   90.00
_cell.angle_beta   90.00
_cell.angle_gamma   90.00
#
_symmetry.space_group_name_H-M   'P 1'
#
loop_
_entity.id
_entity.type
_entity.pdbx_description
1 polymer ?
#
loop_
_entity_poly.entity_id
_entity_poly.type
_entity_poly.pdbx_seq_one_letter_code
_entity_poly.pdbx_strand_id
1 'polypeptide(L)'
;NITWAWVLKLVIGLCVVLTALSGLVIGWLAVEFQFFGASPTAEDFEVAAGAYAVSAGVLMLGALAARSSEAPRWTVVWALGWAAMLVFLALSSVSDASATLDPGLGSNGWQDGAGGALACPWTWPLVLLGAYASLRRRRPVTV
;
A
#
# COMPACT_ATOMS: atom_id res chain seq x y z
N ASN A 1 27.48 15.72 6.64
CA ASN A 1 26.80 14.79 5.71
C ASN A 1 25.38 15.24 5.37
N ILE A 2 25.22 16.47 4.87
CA ILE A 2 23.92 17.05 4.49
C ILE A 2 23.31 16.31 3.28
N THR A 3 24.17 15.83 2.38
CA THR A 3 23.80 15.08 1.16
C THR A 3 23.02 13.80 1.45
N TRP A 4 23.44 12.99 2.41
CA TRP A 4 22.77 11.72 2.73
C TRP A 4 21.36 11.91 3.31
N ALA A 5 21.15 12.97 4.10
CA ALA A 5 19.83 13.30 4.64
C ALA A 5 18.84 13.70 3.52
N TRP A 6 19.30 14.42 2.52
CA TRP A 6 18.48 14.77 1.35
C TRP A 6 18.14 13.55 0.50
N VAL A 7 19.13 12.68 0.27
CA VAL A 7 18.91 11.42 -0.47
C VAL A 7 17.85 10.57 0.22
N LEU A 8 17.92 10.40 1.55
CA LEU A 8 16.92 9.63 2.30
C LEU A 8 15.50 10.21 2.15
N LYS A 9 15.35 11.53 2.26
CA LYS A 9 14.05 12.20 2.11
C LYS A 9 13.47 12.00 0.71
N LEU A 10 14.31 12.11 -0.32
CA LEU A 10 13.92 11.87 -1.71
C LEU A 10 13.51 10.42 -1.94
N VAL A 11 14.27 9.47 -1.38
CA VAL A 11 13.96 8.03 -1.45
C VAL A 11 12.61 7.73 -0.80
N ILE A 12 12.33 8.28 0.40
CA ILE A 12 11.03 8.10 1.06
C ILE A 12 9.89 8.64 0.19
N GLY A 13 10.05 9.85 -0.36
CA GLY A 13 9.05 10.45 -1.25
C GLY A 13 8.78 9.60 -2.50
N LEU A 14 9.84 9.10 -3.15
CA LEU A 14 9.71 8.24 -4.33
C LEU A 14 9.03 6.92 -3.98
N CYS A 15 9.45 6.28 -2.89
CA CYS A 15 8.83 5.04 -2.42
C CYS A 15 7.35 5.22 -2.10
N VAL A 16 6.92 6.35 -1.53
CA VAL A 16 5.51 6.67 -1.29
C VAL A 16 4.73 6.69 -2.60
N VAL A 17 5.23 7.42 -3.60
CA VAL A 17 4.55 7.52 -4.91
C VAL A 17 4.50 6.15 -5.60
N LEU A 18 5.62 5.44 -5.68
CA LEU A 18 5.68 4.14 -6.34
C LEU A 18 4.80 3.09 -5.64
N THR A 19 4.76 3.10 -4.31
CA THR A 19 3.88 2.21 -3.54
C THR A 19 2.40 2.50 -3.82
N ALA A 20 2.01 3.78 -3.82
CA ALA A 20 0.64 4.17 -4.12
C ALA A 20 0.21 3.75 -5.53
N LEU A 21 1.06 4.01 -6.53
CA LEU A 21 0.80 3.63 -7.92
C LEU A 21 0.78 2.11 -8.09
N SER A 22 1.66 1.37 -7.41
CA SER A 22 1.68 -0.09 -7.49
C SER A 22 0.41 -0.70 -6.93
N GLY A 23 -0.02 -0.25 -5.74
CA GLY A 23 -1.29 -0.70 -5.15
C GLY A 23 -2.47 -0.39 -6.05
N LEU A 24 -2.51 0.81 -6.63
CA LEU A 24 -3.55 1.21 -7.57
C LEU A 24 -3.56 0.33 -8.82
N VAL A 25 -2.41 0.16 -9.47
CA VAL A 25 -2.28 -0.60 -10.72
C VAL A 25 -2.58 -2.08 -10.50
N ILE A 26 -2.07 -2.70 -9.43
CA ILE A 26 -2.31 -4.11 -9.14
C ILE A 26 -3.80 -4.36 -8.89
N GLY A 27 -4.44 -3.54 -8.04
CA GLY A 27 -5.86 -3.73 -7.77
C GLY A 27 -6.75 -3.40 -8.96
N TRP A 28 -6.40 -2.39 -9.76
CA TRP A 28 -7.12 -2.05 -10.99
C TRP A 28 -6.98 -3.17 -12.03
N LEU A 29 -5.78 -3.71 -12.23
CA LEU A 29 -5.55 -4.83 -13.16
C LEU A 29 -6.28 -6.09 -12.74
N ALA A 30 -6.38 -6.37 -11.44
CA ALA A 30 -7.12 -7.54 -10.95
C ALA A 30 -8.58 -7.52 -11.41
N VAL A 31 -9.23 -6.35 -11.38
CA VAL A 31 -10.64 -6.21 -11.76
C VAL A 31 -10.81 -6.02 -13.27
N GLU A 32 -10.07 -5.11 -13.87
CA GLU A 32 -10.35 -4.60 -15.22
C GLU A 32 -9.64 -5.37 -16.34
N PHE A 33 -8.57 -6.09 -16.01
CA PHE A 33 -7.80 -6.84 -17.01
C PHE A 33 -8.40 -8.23 -17.24
N GLN A 34 -9.61 -8.23 -17.79
CA GLN A 34 -10.36 -9.44 -18.13
C GLN A 34 -10.11 -9.84 -19.59
N PHE A 35 -9.77 -11.11 -19.82
CA PHE A 35 -9.59 -11.64 -21.16
C PHE A 35 -10.88 -12.25 -21.70
N PHE A 36 -11.04 -12.20 -23.03
CA PHE A 36 -12.11 -12.89 -23.77
C PHE A 36 -13.55 -12.51 -23.36
N GLY A 37 -13.76 -11.29 -22.84
CA GLY A 37 -15.09 -10.79 -22.46
C GLY A 37 -15.62 -11.34 -21.14
N ALA A 38 -14.75 -11.93 -20.31
CA ALA A 38 -15.10 -12.32 -18.95
C ALA A 38 -15.49 -11.10 -18.11
N SER A 39 -16.44 -11.29 -17.20
CA SER A 39 -16.78 -10.34 -16.16
C SER A 39 -15.92 -10.59 -14.91
N PRO A 40 -15.59 -9.55 -14.12
CA PRO A 40 -14.90 -9.73 -12.86
C PRO A 40 -15.67 -10.66 -11.91
N THR A 41 -14.94 -11.57 -11.27
CA THR A 41 -15.43 -12.50 -10.26
C THR A 41 -15.21 -11.95 -8.85
N ALA A 42 -15.79 -12.60 -7.82
CA ALA A 42 -15.54 -12.22 -6.44
C ALA A 42 -14.04 -12.28 -6.08
N GLU A 43 -13.32 -13.29 -6.58
CA GLU A 43 -11.87 -13.43 -6.42
C GLU A 43 -11.08 -12.22 -6.92
N ASP A 44 -11.44 -11.69 -8.09
CA ASP A 44 -10.77 -10.53 -8.68
C ASP A 44 -10.88 -9.29 -7.76
N PHE A 45 -12.06 -9.11 -7.18
CA PHE A 45 -12.30 -8.05 -6.19
C PHE A 45 -11.59 -8.32 -4.86
N GLU A 46 -11.47 -9.57 -4.41
CA GLU A 46 -10.69 -9.92 -3.22
C GLU A 46 -9.20 -9.64 -3.41
N VAL A 47 -8.64 -10.03 -4.57
CA VAL A 47 -7.26 -9.71 -4.96
C VAL A 47 -7.06 -8.20 -4.95
N ALA A 48 -7.98 -7.43 -5.57
CA ALA A 48 -7.92 -5.98 -5.56
C ALA A 48 -7.95 -5.40 -4.14
N ALA A 49 -8.84 -5.89 -3.29
CA ALA A 49 -8.94 -5.47 -1.90
C ALA A 49 -7.62 -5.71 -1.14
N GLY A 50 -6.99 -6.87 -1.33
CA GLY A 50 -5.69 -7.19 -0.74
C GLY A 50 -4.57 -6.23 -1.18
N ALA A 51 -4.49 -5.95 -2.48
CA ALA A 51 -3.50 -5.03 -3.03
C ALA A 51 -3.66 -3.60 -2.47
N TYR A 52 -4.90 -3.10 -2.44
CA TYR A 52 -5.23 -1.78 -1.92
C TYR A 52 -4.96 -1.68 -0.40
N ALA A 53 -5.44 -2.64 0.38
CA ALA A 53 -5.32 -2.63 1.84
C ALA A 53 -3.85 -2.69 2.29
N VAL A 54 -3.05 -3.57 1.70
CA VAL A 54 -1.64 -3.69 2.06
C VAL A 54 -0.85 -2.46 1.63
N SER A 55 -1.09 -1.95 0.43
CA SER A 55 -0.45 -0.71 -0.02
C SER A 55 -0.79 0.47 0.88
N ALA A 56 -2.04 0.59 1.34
CA ALA A 56 -2.44 1.59 2.33
C ALA A 56 -1.68 1.43 3.65
N GLY A 57 -1.54 0.20 4.15
CA GLY A 57 -0.75 -0.09 5.36
C GLY A 57 0.72 0.32 5.22
N VAL A 58 1.34 0.00 4.08
CA VAL A 58 2.72 0.41 3.78
C VAL A 58 2.84 1.94 3.70
N LEU A 59 1.86 2.63 3.13
CA LEU A 59 1.84 4.09 3.08
C LEU A 59 1.68 4.73 4.46
N MET A 60 0.93 4.12 5.38
CA MET A 60 0.89 4.56 6.78
C MET A 60 2.26 4.44 7.45
N LEU A 61 3.01 3.36 7.17
CA LEU A 61 4.41 3.23 7.59
C LEU A 61 5.31 4.28 6.91
N GLY A 62 5.05 4.60 5.64
CA GLY A 62 5.71 5.67 4.91
C GLY A 62 5.49 7.05 5.54
N ALA A 63 4.28 7.34 6.02
CA ALA A 63 3.99 8.56 6.76
C ALA A 63 4.79 8.63 8.09
N LEU A 64 4.92 7.50 8.79
CA LEU A 64 5.75 7.41 9.99
C LEU A 64 7.24 7.60 9.68
N ALA A 65 7.74 6.96 8.62
CA ALA A 65 9.11 7.11 8.14
C ALA A 65 9.41 8.57 7.80
N ALA A 66 8.57 9.20 6.96
CA ALA A 66 8.67 10.60 6.57
C ALA A 66 8.68 11.55 7.78
N ARG A 67 7.79 11.34 8.76
CA ARG A 67 7.77 12.12 10.00
C ARG A 67 9.05 11.93 10.82
N SER A 68 9.57 10.70 10.91
CA SER A 68 10.75 10.38 11.71
C SER A 68 12.06 10.90 11.12
N SER A 69 12.11 11.05 9.79
CA SER A 69 13.28 11.53 9.05
C SER A 69 13.22 13.03 8.71
N GLU A 70 12.26 13.76 9.29
CA GLU A 70 12.05 15.19 9.02
C GLU A 70 11.93 15.48 7.52
N ALA A 71 11.26 14.59 6.79
CA ALA A 71 10.90 14.83 5.40
C ALA A 71 9.92 16.02 5.30
N PRO A 72 9.81 16.66 4.13
CA PRO A 72 8.84 17.73 3.91
C PRO A 72 7.43 17.32 4.35
N ARG A 73 6.70 18.22 4.99
CA ARG A 73 5.34 17.93 5.51
C ARG A 73 4.39 17.40 4.44
N TRP A 74 4.55 17.85 3.19
CA TRP A 74 3.76 17.36 2.08
C TRP A 74 3.91 15.85 1.91
N THR A 75 5.10 15.26 2.07
CA THR A 75 5.31 13.81 1.90
C THR A 75 4.42 12.99 2.85
N VAL A 76 4.22 13.47 4.07
CA VAL A 76 3.30 12.86 5.05
C VAL A 76 1.85 12.99 4.59
N VAL A 77 1.45 14.18 4.14
CA VAL A 77 0.09 14.44 3.65
C VAL A 77 -0.23 13.56 2.43
N TRP A 78 0.71 13.46 1.48
CA TRP A 78 0.56 12.59 0.32
C TRP A 78 0.47 11.12 0.70
N ALA A 79 1.35 10.64 1.59
CA ALA A 79 1.29 9.25 2.06
C ALA A 79 -0.06 8.91 2.71
N LEU A 80 -0.58 9.79 3.58
CA LEU A 80 -1.88 9.60 4.23
C LEU A 80 -3.06 9.76 3.26
N GLY A 81 -2.99 10.70 2.32
CA GLY A 81 -4.01 10.89 1.30
C GLY A 81 -4.16 9.67 0.40
N TRP A 82 -3.04 9.14 -0.10
CA TRP A 82 -3.02 7.89 -0.85
C TRP A 82 -3.50 6.70 -0.01
N ALA A 83 -3.07 6.60 1.26
CA ALA A 83 -3.53 5.53 2.14
C ALA A 83 -5.05 5.58 2.35
N ALA A 84 -5.63 6.76 2.57
CA ALA A 84 -7.07 6.92 2.74
C ALA A 84 -7.85 6.54 1.47
N MET A 85 -7.37 6.98 0.30
CA MET A 85 -7.96 6.61 -0.98
C MET A 85 -7.91 5.09 -1.20
N LEU A 86 -6.77 4.45 -0.92
CA LEU A 86 -6.62 3.00 -1.08
C LEU A 86 -7.44 2.22 -0.04
N VAL A 87 -7.61 2.72 1.18
CA VAL A 87 -8.56 2.12 2.14
C VAL A 87 -9.98 2.18 1.59
N PHE A 88 -10.39 3.32 1.00
CA PHE A 88 -11.71 3.44 0.39
C PHE A 88 -11.89 2.45 -0.77
N LEU A 89 -10.90 2.32 -1.64
CA LEU A 89 -10.93 1.34 -2.73
C LEU A 89 -10.95 -0.10 -2.21
N ALA A 90 -10.18 -0.42 -1.17
CA ALA A 90 -10.21 -1.75 -0.54
C ALA A 90 -11.60 -2.09 -0.01
N LEU A 91 -12.24 -1.16 0.68
CA LEU A 91 -13.61 -1.35 1.20
C LEU A 91 -14.64 -1.48 0.08
N SER A 92 -14.49 -0.70 -1.00
CA SER A 92 -15.34 -0.84 -2.20
C SER A 92 -15.19 -2.24 -2.80
N SER A 93 -13.96 -2.70 -3.03
CA SER A 93 -13.73 -4.03 -3.59
C SER A 93 -14.22 -5.15 -2.67
N VAL A 94 -14.11 -5.03 -1.34
CA VAL A 94 -14.73 -6.00 -0.43
C VAL A 94 -16.25 -6.02 -0.57
N SER A 95 -16.87 -4.84 -0.70
CA SER A 95 -18.32 -4.74 -0.94
C SER A 95 -18.70 -5.40 -2.27
N ASP A 96 -17.97 -5.11 -3.34
CA ASP A 96 -18.22 -5.65 -4.67
C ASP A 96 -18.02 -7.17 -4.72
N ALA A 97 -16.98 -7.70 -4.06
CA ALA A 97 -16.77 -9.14 -3.88
C ALA A 97 -17.97 -9.80 -3.22
N SER A 98 -18.49 -9.22 -2.13
CA SER A 98 -19.63 -9.76 -1.38
C SER A 98 -20.95 -9.73 -2.17
N ALA A 99 -21.07 -8.84 -3.14
CA ALA A 99 -22.24 -8.68 -4.00
C ALA A 99 -22.16 -9.54 -5.29
N THR A 100 -20.97 -10.04 -5.64
CA THR A 100 -20.74 -10.81 -6.87
C THR A 100 -21.13 -12.27 -6.66
N LEU A 101 -21.99 -12.80 -7.53
CA LEU A 101 -22.51 -14.17 -7.43
C LEU A 101 -21.55 -15.24 -7.95
N ASP A 102 -20.63 -14.86 -8.85
CA ASP A 102 -19.61 -15.77 -9.36
C ASP A 102 -18.40 -15.75 -8.41
N PRO A 103 -18.16 -16.83 -7.64
CA PRO A 103 -17.07 -16.85 -6.69
C PRO A 103 -15.69 -16.89 -7.36
N GLY A 104 -15.56 -17.34 -8.61
CA GLY A 104 -14.28 -17.64 -9.24
C GLY A 104 -13.87 -19.13 -9.12
N LEU A 105 -12.58 -19.41 -9.35
CA LEU A 105 -12.04 -20.78 -9.47
C LEU A 105 -11.51 -21.38 -8.16
N GLY A 106 -11.58 -20.64 -7.06
CA GLY A 106 -10.97 -20.89 -5.76
C GLY A 106 -9.44 -20.79 -5.76
N SER A 107 -8.84 -20.15 -6.76
CA SER A 107 -7.38 -20.20 -7.00
C SER A 107 -6.63 -18.97 -6.53
N ASN A 108 -7.30 -17.83 -6.52
CA ASN A 108 -6.72 -16.57 -6.11
C ASN A 108 -7.49 -16.01 -4.90
N GLY A 109 -6.87 -15.08 -4.18
CA GLY A 109 -7.54 -14.37 -3.09
C GLY A 109 -6.84 -13.09 -2.70
N TRP A 110 -7.29 -12.47 -1.62
CA TRP A 110 -6.68 -11.24 -1.12
C TRP A 110 -5.18 -11.36 -0.84
N GLN A 111 -4.67 -12.57 -0.54
CA GLN A 111 -3.24 -12.80 -0.31
C GLN A 111 -2.41 -12.56 -1.57
N ASP A 112 -2.94 -12.81 -2.76
CA ASP A 112 -2.21 -12.62 -4.01
C ASP A 112 -2.03 -11.14 -4.33
N GLY A 113 -3.08 -10.35 -4.11
CA GLY A 113 -2.99 -8.89 -4.23
C GLY A 113 -2.04 -8.29 -3.21
N ALA A 114 -2.11 -8.75 -1.96
CA ALA A 114 -1.18 -8.39 -0.90
C ALA A 114 0.27 -8.77 -1.26
N GLY A 115 0.46 -9.99 -1.76
CA GLY A 115 1.76 -10.52 -2.20
C GLY A 115 2.34 -9.71 -3.36
N GLY A 116 1.52 -9.37 -4.35
CA GLY A 116 1.90 -8.51 -5.47
C GLY A 116 2.36 -7.14 -5.01
N ALA A 117 1.63 -6.50 -4.09
CA ALA A 117 2.01 -5.20 -3.54
C ALA A 117 3.35 -5.29 -2.77
N LEU A 118 3.57 -6.33 -1.98
CA LEU A 118 4.81 -6.52 -1.20
C LEU A 118 6.00 -7.02 -2.03
N ALA A 119 5.76 -7.64 -3.19
CA ALA A 119 6.81 -8.04 -4.11
C ALA A 119 7.54 -6.82 -4.71
N CYS A 120 6.88 -5.66 -4.75
CA CYS A 120 7.48 -4.42 -5.23
C CYS A 120 8.63 -3.94 -4.32
N PRO A 121 9.88 -3.82 -4.82
CA PRO A 121 11.05 -3.56 -3.98
C PRO A 121 11.03 -2.20 -3.29
N TRP A 122 10.31 -1.21 -3.85
CA TRP A 122 10.17 0.14 -3.27
C TRP A 122 9.23 0.21 -2.06
N THR A 123 8.50 -0.85 -1.72
CA THR A 123 7.66 -0.88 -0.51
C THR A 123 8.47 -1.10 0.77
N TRP A 124 9.50 -1.95 0.69
CA TRP A 124 10.31 -2.37 1.84
C TRP A 124 11.04 -1.24 2.57
N PRO A 125 11.59 -0.21 1.89
CA PRO A 125 12.15 0.94 2.59
C PRO A 125 11.13 1.61 3.52
N LEU A 126 9.86 1.74 3.11
CA LEU A 126 8.81 2.33 3.95
C LEU A 126 8.45 1.42 5.12
N VAL A 127 8.38 0.11 4.88
CA VAL A 127 8.11 -0.90 5.91
C VAL A 127 9.20 -0.84 6.98
N LEU A 128 10.47 -0.95 6.59
CA LEU A 128 11.61 -1.00 7.50
C LEU A 128 11.76 0.32 8.28
N LEU A 129 11.74 1.46 7.59
CA LEU A 129 11.91 2.77 8.23
C LEU A 129 10.70 3.13 9.10
N GLY A 130 9.48 2.82 8.66
CA GLY A 130 8.26 3.07 9.42
C GLY A 130 8.16 2.18 10.67
N ALA A 131 8.52 0.90 10.54
CA ALA A 131 8.60 -0.02 11.68
C ALA A 131 9.69 0.41 12.66
N TYR A 132 10.88 0.78 12.19
CA TYR A 132 11.93 1.30 13.05
C TYR A 132 11.48 2.57 13.80
N ALA A 133 10.83 3.50 13.09
CA ALA A 133 10.29 4.72 13.69
C ALA A 133 9.23 4.42 14.77
N SER A 134 8.38 3.42 14.57
CA SER A 134 7.35 3.04 15.54
C SER A 134 7.96 2.38 16.78
N LEU A 135 8.97 1.53 16.61
CA LEU A 135 9.69 0.88 17.70
C LEU A 135 10.48 1.88 18.55
N ARG A 136 11.12 2.87 17.92
CA ARG A 136 11.89 3.91 18.65
C ARG A 136 11.01 4.76 19.57
N ARG A 137 9.75 5.02 19.18
CA ARG A 137 8.79 5.77 20.02
C ARG A 137 8.33 5.01 21.28
N ARG A 138 8.50 3.69 21.31
CA ARG A 138 8.03 2.84 22.43
C ARG A 138 9.06 2.66 23.54
N ARG A 139 10.30 3.14 23.40
CA ARG A 139 11.28 3.06 24.49
C ARG A 139 10.97 4.14 25.54
N PRO A 140 10.56 3.79 26.77
CA PRO A 140 10.41 4.76 27.83
C PRO A 140 11.76 5.40 28.13
N VAL A 141 11.77 6.72 28.35
CA VAL A 141 12.95 7.40 28.91
C VAL A 141 13.07 6.91 30.34
N THR A 142 13.97 5.96 30.58
CA THR A 142 14.47 5.68 31.93
C THR A 142 15.25 6.91 32.37
N VAL A 143 14.60 7.73 33.20
CA VAL A 143 15.22 8.82 33.97
C VAL A 143 15.89 8.20 35.20
#